data_AF-A0A7S3A3W6-F1
#
_entry.id   AF-A0A7S3A3W6-F1
#
_cell.length_a   1.000
_cell.length_b   1.000
_cell.length_c   1.000
_cell.angle_alpha   90.00
_cell.angle_beta   90.00
_cell.angle_gamma   90.00
#
_symmetry.space_group_name_H-M   'P 1'
#
loop_
_entity.id
_entity.type
_entity.pdbx_description
1 polymer ?
#
loop_
_entity_poly.entity_id
_entity_poly.type
_entity_poly.pdbx_seq_one_letter_code
_entity_poly.pdbx_strand_id
1 'polypeptide(L)'
;MAELLTDTKEVRESIRELLFTECGEEVQEDLLAWEELDPYLEELCSFGVERLSREPDVLAGEYSRIQKQLQDVACSNYRALIDSFESSGSVRDGVSDVKIHLKSLSETAPKLSDAVRHFSRDASEAESRRQTKLKILNEYPRILETLEIPQLMLSLVRLELHDEALELMAYTRKLSRNYPDVQEIQKVASEVDEITTIMVNQLLMLLRSSIQLPMCLRVVSYLRRVQHFNEADIRRVFLQYRGKWMRSALQSTAAPSAQGLLERISDDTRSMIFEIATQYRAVFLDEHDSQHDTGLSILHDWIVQGVENYVSTVETALKDIKDGAGLATVLQQSMYCGQSLGRVGADFRPLLAPLFENAVERIYASSLEVALHRFRAMTSDYNWPNKGNSTQVKETRRRVEANVDQHSPPVEILEHSPLAVFTNGLLAAHNELRFCCPLSLERRLSKILENTLLGCVQVMRDLGGENGLFLSEEESVSFADMVKIYKDYAAPYAVRCLEKCLGQKSSADLDLVVKDAESLLPN
;
A
#
# COMPACT_ATOMS: atom_id res chain seq x y z
N MET A 1 135.84 -89.81 -35.10
CA MET A 1 134.78 -90.63 -35.71
C MET A 1 133.54 -90.38 -34.88
N ALA A 2 132.83 -89.32 -35.21
CA ALA A 2 131.87 -89.28 -36.33
C ALA A 2 130.57 -89.95 -35.89
N GLU A 3 129.56 -89.08 -35.78
CA GLU A 3 128.17 -89.38 -36.15
C GLU A 3 127.46 -90.42 -35.30
N LEU A 4 126.82 -89.92 -34.24
CA LEU A 4 125.39 -90.12 -34.02
C LEU A 4 124.89 -88.95 -33.16
N LEU A 5 124.86 -87.78 -33.80
CA LEU A 5 123.90 -86.73 -33.46
C LEU A 5 122.53 -87.22 -33.97
N THR A 6 121.94 -88.20 -33.28
CA THR A 6 120.52 -88.51 -33.43
C THR A 6 119.79 -87.71 -32.37
N ASP A 7 119.27 -86.59 -32.85
CA ASP A 7 118.19 -85.75 -32.34
C ASP A 7 118.11 -85.56 -30.82
N THR A 8 118.60 -84.42 -30.32
CA THR A 8 118.34 -83.96 -28.93
C THR A 8 116.84 -83.87 -28.63
N LYS A 9 115.98 -83.76 -29.66
CA LYS A 9 114.52 -83.88 -29.52
C LYS A 9 114.05 -85.27 -29.15
N GLU A 10 114.60 -86.35 -29.73
CA GLU A 10 114.18 -87.72 -29.41
C GLU A 10 114.57 -88.10 -27.97
N VAL A 11 115.75 -87.65 -27.51
CA VAL A 11 116.17 -87.84 -26.10
C VAL A 11 115.28 -87.04 -25.15
N ARG A 12 114.90 -85.80 -25.51
CA ARG A 12 113.98 -84.96 -24.72
C ARG A 12 112.59 -85.57 -24.64
N GLU A 13 112.05 -86.11 -25.74
CA GLU A 13 110.76 -86.80 -25.73
C GLU A 13 110.81 -88.11 -24.94
N SER A 14 111.89 -88.88 -25.02
CA SER A 14 112.05 -90.09 -24.19
C SER A 14 112.15 -89.77 -22.69
N ILE A 15 112.86 -88.70 -22.30
CA ILE A 15 112.93 -88.25 -20.89
C ILE A 15 111.57 -87.71 -20.42
N ARG A 16 110.86 -86.98 -21.29
CA ARG A 16 109.50 -86.49 -21.03
C ARG A 16 108.53 -87.66 -20.83
N GLU A 17 108.58 -88.68 -21.69
CA GLU A 17 107.79 -89.91 -21.53
C GLU A 17 108.14 -90.66 -20.23
N LEU A 18 109.42 -90.78 -19.87
CA LEU A 18 109.86 -91.39 -18.61
C LEU A 18 109.38 -90.61 -17.37
N LEU A 19 109.47 -89.28 -17.38
CA LEU A 19 108.94 -88.41 -16.30
C LEU A 19 107.42 -88.56 -16.15
N PHE A 20 106.70 -88.59 -17.27
CA PHE A 20 105.24 -88.75 -17.24
C PHE A 20 104.80 -90.19 -16.91
N THR A 21 105.63 -91.22 -17.13
CA THR A 21 105.30 -92.61 -16.72
C THR A 21 105.48 -92.86 -15.23
N GLU A 22 106.39 -92.16 -14.55
CA GLU A 22 106.60 -92.29 -13.09
C GLU A 22 105.77 -91.29 -12.24
N CYS A 23 105.19 -90.23 -12.82
CA CYS A 23 104.36 -89.24 -12.10
C CYS A 23 102.84 -89.45 -12.27
N GLY A 24 102.05 -89.20 -11.21
CA GLY A 24 100.58 -89.33 -11.22
C GLY A 24 99.84 -88.19 -11.93
N GLU A 25 98.60 -88.45 -12.41
CA GLU A 25 97.83 -87.58 -13.32
C GLU A 25 97.69 -86.09 -12.90
N GLU A 26 97.46 -85.78 -11.61
CA GLU A 26 97.30 -84.38 -11.15
C GLU A 26 98.58 -83.55 -11.32
N VAL A 27 99.75 -84.16 -11.14
CA VAL A 27 101.04 -83.46 -11.29
C VAL A 27 101.34 -83.23 -12.78
N GLN A 28 100.73 -84.01 -13.67
CA GLN A 28 100.93 -83.87 -15.12
C GLN A 28 100.29 -82.59 -15.67
N GLU A 29 99.08 -82.22 -15.22
CA GLU A 29 98.41 -80.98 -15.66
C GLU A 29 99.19 -79.72 -15.24
N ASP A 30 99.69 -79.69 -13.99
CA ASP A 30 100.48 -78.57 -13.49
C ASP A 30 101.84 -78.46 -14.19
N LEU A 31 102.50 -79.59 -14.52
CA LEU A 31 103.72 -79.61 -15.32
C LEU A 31 103.48 -79.16 -16.77
N LEU A 32 102.34 -79.54 -17.37
CA LEU A 32 101.96 -79.11 -18.72
C LEU A 32 101.60 -77.61 -18.79
N ALA A 33 101.11 -77.03 -17.70
CA ALA A 33 100.81 -75.59 -17.60
C ALA A 33 102.06 -74.73 -17.33
N TRP A 34 103.19 -75.33 -16.95
CA TRP A 34 104.41 -74.60 -16.67
C TRP A 34 105.20 -74.27 -17.94
N GLU A 35 105.12 -73.00 -18.38
CA GLU A 35 105.73 -72.51 -19.63
C GLU A 35 107.26 -72.66 -19.70
N GLU A 36 107.96 -72.85 -18.56
CA GLU A 36 109.42 -72.95 -18.48
C GLU A 36 109.93 -74.42 -18.39
N LEU A 37 109.03 -75.40 -18.48
CA LEU A 37 109.40 -76.83 -18.39
C LEU A 37 110.36 -77.24 -19.52
N ASP A 38 110.07 -76.82 -20.74
CA ASP A 38 110.89 -77.17 -21.90
C ASP A 38 112.34 -76.64 -21.78
N PRO A 39 112.62 -75.33 -21.57
CA PRO A 39 113.99 -74.85 -21.44
C PRO A 39 114.77 -75.51 -20.28
N TYR A 40 114.09 -75.86 -19.18
CA TYR A 40 114.73 -76.56 -18.07
C TYR A 40 115.14 -78.01 -18.42
N LEU A 41 114.32 -78.73 -19.19
CA LEU A 41 114.67 -80.07 -19.70
C LEU A 41 115.86 -80.03 -20.68
N GLU A 42 116.00 -78.94 -21.45
CA GLU A 42 117.15 -78.71 -22.34
C GLU A 42 118.44 -78.48 -21.54
N GLU A 43 118.35 -77.77 -20.41
CA GLU A 43 119.47 -77.55 -19.50
C GLU A 43 119.90 -78.86 -18.82
N LEU A 44 118.95 -79.68 -18.37
CA LEU A 44 119.18 -81.03 -17.82
C LEU A 44 119.91 -81.96 -18.80
N CYS A 45 119.53 -81.95 -20.09
CA CYS A 45 120.19 -82.75 -21.12
C CYS A 45 121.65 -82.32 -21.40
N SER A 46 122.03 -81.10 -21.02
CA SER A 46 123.39 -80.58 -21.20
C SER A 46 124.35 -80.92 -20.03
N PHE A 47 123.83 -81.51 -18.95
CA PHE A 47 124.60 -81.83 -17.75
C PHE A 47 125.26 -83.21 -17.79
N GLY A 48 126.52 -83.30 -17.36
CA GLY A 48 127.23 -84.57 -17.18
C GLY A 48 126.75 -85.37 -15.96
N VAL A 49 127.02 -86.68 -15.92
CA VAL A 49 126.49 -87.65 -14.93
C VAL A 49 126.73 -87.27 -13.46
N GLU A 50 127.84 -86.59 -13.14
CA GLU A 50 128.11 -86.10 -11.77
C GLU A 50 127.23 -84.92 -11.34
N ARG A 51 126.76 -84.10 -12.30
CA ARG A 51 125.95 -82.92 -12.03
C ARG A 51 124.47 -83.27 -11.99
N LEU A 52 124.03 -84.17 -12.86
CA LEU A 52 122.65 -84.71 -12.86
C LEU A 52 122.29 -85.42 -11.54
N SER A 53 123.26 -86.11 -10.92
CA SER A 53 123.02 -86.81 -9.65
C SER A 53 122.94 -85.88 -8.43
N ARG A 54 123.36 -84.62 -8.53
CA ARG A 54 123.26 -83.61 -7.47
C ARG A 54 122.11 -82.61 -7.67
N GLU A 55 121.53 -82.56 -8.86
CA GLU A 55 120.40 -81.68 -9.19
C GLU A 55 119.17 -81.85 -8.27
N PRO A 56 118.78 -83.06 -7.83
CA PRO A 56 117.64 -83.22 -6.92
C PRO A 56 117.88 -82.54 -5.57
N ASP A 57 119.12 -82.58 -5.06
CA ASP A 57 119.48 -81.94 -3.79
C ASP A 57 119.50 -80.41 -3.92
N VAL A 58 119.88 -79.89 -5.09
CA VAL A 58 119.85 -78.44 -5.38
C VAL A 58 118.41 -77.94 -5.48
N LEU A 59 117.55 -78.63 -6.22
CA LEU A 59 116.11 -78.32 -6.33
C LEU A 59 115.40 -78.39 -4.98
N ALA A 60 115.67 -79.42 -4.17
CA ALA A 60 115.12 -79.52 -2.82
C ALA A 60 115.56 -78.35 -1.93
N GLY A 61 116.80 -77.89 -2.10
CA GLY A 61 117.33 -76.70 -1.44
C GLY A 61 116.64 -75.40 -1.89
N GLU A 62 116.42 -75.21 -3.19
CA GLU A 62 115.73 -74.03 -3.72
C GLU A 62 114.24 -74.00 -3.36
N TYR A 63 113.55 -75.13 -3.47
CA TYR A 63 112.15 -75.24 -3.05
C TYR A 63 111.99 -74.91 -1.56
N SER A 64 112.87 -75.46 -0.70
CA SER A 64 112.87 -75.15 0.74
C SER A 64 113.17 -73.66 1.00
N ARG A 65 113.99 -73.02 0.17
CA ARG A 65 114.28 -71.58 0.25
C ARG A 65 113.08 -70.74 -0.15
N ILE A 66 112.41 -71.06 -1.26
CA ILE A 66 111.23 -70.34 -1.74
C ILE A 66 110.06 -70.54 -0.78
N GLN A 67 109.87 -71.75 -0.25
CA GLN A 67 108.84 -72.01 0.76
C GLN A 67 109.10 -71.23 2.05
N LYS A 68 110.37 -71.12 2.49
CA LYS A 68 110.75 -70.25 3.60
C LYS A 68 110.53 -68.78 3.28
N GLN A 69 110.83 -68.32 2.07
CA GLN A 69 110.59 -66.93 1.67
C GLN A 69 109.09 -66.61 1.58
N LEU A 70 108.27 -67.53 1.08
CA LEU A 70 106.82 -67.37 1.03
C LEU A 70 106.23 -67.40 2.44
N GLN A 71 106.69 -68.30 3.32
CA GLN A 71 106.31 -68.30 4.72
C GLN A 71 106.78 -67.03 5.43
N ASP A 72 107.99 -66.54 5.18
CA ASP A 72 108.49 -65.30 5.77
C ASP A 72 107.71 -64.09 5.23
N VAL A 73 107.34 -64.04 3.96
CA VAL A 73 106.52 -62.95 3.39
C VAL A 73 105.08 -63.03 3.90
N ALA A 74 104.49 -64.23 3.94
CA ALA A 74 103.16 -64.46 4.48
C ALA A 74 103.12 -64.15 5.98
N CYS A 75 104.10 -64.59 6.79
CA CYS A 75 104.16 -64.31 8.22
C CYS A 75 104.61 -62.89 8.56
N SER A 76 105.48 -62.27 7.76
CA SER A 76 105.88 -60.87 7.99
C SER A 76 104.76 -59.89 7.62
N ASN A 77 103.92 -60.23 6.63
CA ASN A 77 102.86 -59.36 6.13
C ASN A 77 101.44 -59.92 6.29
N TYR A 78 101.22 -60.94 7.14
CA TYR A 78 99.88 -61.55 7.31
C TYR A 78 98.84 -60.52 7.74
N ARG A 79 99.23 -59.52 8.55
CA ARG A 79 98.34 -58.43 8.96
C ARG A 79 97.88 -57.60 7.76
N ALA A 80 98.79 -57.21 6.87
CA ALA A 80 98.42 -56.43 5.69
C ALA A 80 97.48 -57.21 4.74
N LEU A 81 97.64 -58.53 4.64
CA LEU A 81 96.75 -59.40 3.85
C LEU A 81 95.38 -59.57 4.50
N ILE A 82 95.31 -59.78 5.82
CA ILE A 82 94.05 -59.82 6.57
C ILE A 82 93.35 -58.47 6.48
N ASP A 83 94.06 -57.36 6.75
CA ASP A 83 93.52 -56.00 6.67
C ASP A 83 93.01 -55.69 5.25
N SER A 84 93.71 -56.13 4.21
CA SER A 84 93.26 -55.96 2.81
C SER A 84 92.02 -56.79 2.49
N PHE A 85 91.93 -58.02 3.01
CA PHE A 85 90.77 -58.88 2.80
C PHE A 85 89.55 -58.40 3.60
N GLU A 86 89.74 -57.99 4.85
CA GLU A 86 88.71 -57.37 5.69
C GLU A 86 88.25 -56.04 5.10
N SER A 87 89.16 -55.21 4.58
CA SER A 87 88.82 -53.98 3.87
C SER A 87 88.05 -54.27 2.58
N SER A 88 88.44 -55.29 1.82
CA SER A 88 87.71 -55.69 0.60
C SER A 88 86.31 -56.25 0.91
N GLY A 89 86.15 -57.00 2.02
CA GLY A 89 84.86 -57.45 2.51
C GLY A 89 83.98 -56.27 2.95
N SER A 90 84.54 -55.36 3.74
CA SER A 90 83.87 -54.14 4.20
C SER A 90 83.42 -53.25 3.02
N VAL A 91 84.25 -53.13 1.98
CA VAL A 91 83.90 -52.40 0.75
C VAL A 91 82.78 -53.09 -0.01
N ARG A 92 82.84 -54.42 -0.16
CA ARG A 92 81.78 -55.18 -0.84
C ARG A 92 80.44 -55.04 -0.12
N ASP A 93 80.45 -55.17 1.20
CA ASP A 93 79.25 -55.06 2.03
C ASP A 93 78.72 -53.62 1.98
N GLY A 94 79.59 -52.61 2.07
CA GLY A 94 79.23 -51.20 1.88
C GLY A 94 78.64 -50.89 0.50
N VAL A 95 79.17 -51.48 -0.58
CA VAL A 95 78.59 -51.34 -1.94
C VAL A 95 77.23 -52.02 -2.03
N SER A 96 77.04 -53.16 -1.37
CA SER A 96 75.73 -53.83 -1.29
C SER A 96 74.71 -52.96 -0.55
N ASP A 97 75.10 -52.37 0.58
CA ASP A 97 74.25 -51.46 1.35
C ASP A 97 73.89 -50.21 0.54
N VAL A 98 74.86 -49.60 -0.15
CA VAL A 98 74.61 -48.48 -1.05
C VAL A 98 73.61 -48.87 -2.14
N LYS A 99 73.76 -50.05 -2.75
CA LYS A 99 72.81 -50.54 -3.77
C LYS A 99 71.40 -50.69 -3.21
N ILE A 100 71.25 -51.22 -1.99
CA ILE A 100 69.94 -51.37 -1.32
C ILE A 100 69.33 -49.99 -1.04
N HIS A 101 70.10 -49.06 -0.46
CA HIS A 101 69.64 -47.71 -0.17
C HIS A 101 69.29 -46.92 -1.43
N LEU A 102 70.06 -47.07 -2.51
CA LEU A 102 69.82 -46.38 -3.78
C LEU A 102 68.57 -46.92 -4.47
N LYS A 103 68.31 -48.22 -4.37
CA LYS A 103 67.07 -48.83 -4.86
C LYS A 103 65.87 -48.33 -4.05
N SER A 104 65.96 -48.33 -2.73
CA SER A 104 64.92 -47.78 -1.85
C SER A 104 64.64 -46.30 -2.15
N LEU A 105 65.69 -45.50 -2.36
CA LEU A 105 65.54 -44.10 -2.76
C LEU A 105 64.87 -43.96 -4.12
N SER A 106 65.22 -44.79 -5.09
CA SER A 106 64.60 -44.77 -6.42
C SER A 106 63.11 -45.13 -6.39
N GLU A 107 62.69 -45.99 -5.46
CA GLU A 107 61.29 -46.40 -5.29
C GLU A 107 60.48 -45.40 -4.45
N THR A 108 61.11 -44.74 -3.48
CA THR A 108 60.44 -43.81 -2.55
C THR A 108 60.38 -42.37 -3.06
N ALA A 109 61.40 -41.90 -3.77
CA ALA A 109 61.44 -40.55 -4.35
C ALA A 109 60.24 -40.22 -5.27
N PRO A 110 59.81 -41.08 -6.22
CA PRO A 110 58.64 -40.79 -7.05
C PRO A 110 57.34 -40.77 -6.23
N LYS A 111 57.17 -41.70 -5.28
CA LYS A 111 56.01 -41.71 -4.37
C LYS A 111 55.92 -40.43 -3.55
N LEU A 112 57.06 -39.93 -3.06
CA LEU A 112 57.13 -38.66 -2.36
C LEU A 112 56.80 -37.49 -3.30
N SER A 113 57.32 -37.51 -4.53
CA SER A 113 57.02 -36.48 -5.54
C SER A 113 55.53 -36.41 -5.87
N ASP A 114 54.89 -37.55 -6.07
CA ASP A 114 53.46 -37.64 -6.34
C ASP A 114 52.62 -37.22 -5.13
N ALA A 115 53.01 -37.64 -3.91
CA ALA A 115 52.36 -37.20 -2.68
C ALA A 115 52.47 -35.68 -2.48
N VAL A 116 53.63 -35.07 -2.77
CA VAL A 116 53.83 -33.62 -2.70
C VAL A 116 53.00 -32.90 -3.76
N ARG A 117 52.88 -33.45 -4.98
CA ARG A 117 52.01 -32.89 -6.03
C ARG A 117 50.54 -32.94 -5.64
N HIS A 118 50.07 -34.06 -5.12
CA HIS A 118 48.70 -34.19 -4.62
C HIS A 118 48.44 -33.25 -3.45
N PHE A 119 49.33 -33.21 -2.46
CA PHE A 119 49.23 -32.28 -1.35
C PHE A 119 49.18 -30.82 -1.82
N SER A 120 50.03 -30.43 -2.77
CA SER A 120 50.05 -29.08 -3.33
C SER A 120 48.72 -28.72 -4.02
N ARG A 121 48.14 -29.66 -4.79
CA ARG A 121 46.83 -29.46 -5.43
C ARG A 121 45.72 -29.33 -4.41
N ASP A 122 45.65 -30.25 -3.45
CA ASP A 122 44.59 -30.30 -2.45
C ASP A 122 44.67 -29.10 -1.50
N ALA A 123 45.89 -28.68 -1.15
CA ALA A 123 46.15 -27.45 -0.38
C ALA A 123 45.72 -26.20 -1.15
N SER A 124 45.97 -26.13 -2.45
CA SER A 124 45.52 -25.01 -3.30
C SER A 124 43.99 -24.94 -3.39
N GLU A 125 43.32 -26.08 -3.55
CA GLU A 125 41.85 -26.16 -3.57
C GLU A 125 41.25 -25.80 -2.20
N ALA A 126 41.84 -26.30 -1.11
CA ALA A 126 41.43 -25.95 0.25
C ALA A 126 41.61 -24.46 0.52
N GLU A 127 42.72 -23.87 0.07
CA GLU A 127 43.00 -22.44 0.18
C GLU A 127 41.99 -21.61 -0.63
N SER A 128 41.67 -22.00 -1.86
CA SER A 128 40.64 -21.33 -2.68
C SER A 128 39.27 -21.37 -1.99
N ARG A 129 38.86 -22.54 -1.47
CA ARG A 129 37.60 -22.67 -0.70
C ARG A 129 37.62 -21.82 0.58
N ARG A 130 38.74 -21.78 1.29
CA ARG A 130 38.93 -20.95 2.50
C ARG A 130 38.81 -19.46 2.16
N GLN A 131 39.43 -19.01 1.08
CA GLN A 131 39.35 -17.62 0.61
C GLN A 131 37.91 -17.23 0.28
N THR A 132 37.16 -18.08 -0.42
CA THR A 132 35.74 -17.84 -0.72
C THR A 132 34.91 -17.73 0.56
N LYS A 133 35.10 -18.66 1.52
CA LYS A 133 34.41 -18.61 2.81
C LYS A 133 34.75 -17.36 3.61
N LEU A 134 36.02 -16.95 3.64
CA LEU A 134 36.44 -15.72 4.33
C LEU A 134 35.85 -14.47 3.69
N LYS A 135 35.77 -14.42 2.35
CA LYS A 135 35.09 -13.31 1.66
C LYS A 135 33.62 -13.23 2.07
N ILE A 136 32.90 -14.35 2.08
CA ILE A 136 31.50 -14.39 2.52
C ILE A 136 31.38 -13.98 3.99
N LEU A 137 32.25 -14.48 4.86
CA LEU A 137 32.23 -14.15 6.30
C LEU A 137 32.48 -12.65 6.54
N ASN A 138 33.39 -12.04 5.79
CA ASN A 138 33.71 -10.62 5.91
C ASN A 138 32.58 -9.73 5.38
N GLU A 139 31.90 -10.14 4.30
CA GLU A 139 30.79 -9.39 3.70
C GLU A 139 29.41 -9.75 4.31
N TYR A 140 29.34 -10.78 5.16
CA TYR A 140 28.12 -11.26 5.80
C TYR A 140 27.29 -10.14 6.47
N PRO A 141 27.88 -9.19 7.23
CA PRO A 141 27.11 -8.12 7.86
C PRO A 141 26.35 -7.25 6.85
N ARG A 142 26.96 -6.93 5.70
CA ARG A 142 26.34 -6.12 4.65
C ARG A 142 25.22 -6.86 3.93
N ILE A 143 25.39 -8.18 3.75
CA ILE A 143 24.34 -9.05 3.20
C ILE A 143 23.16 -9.07 4.16
N LEU A 144 23.42 -9.22 5.47
CA LEU A 144 22.38 -9.21 6.50
C LEU A 144 21.64 -7.87 6.54
N GLU A 145 22.36 -6.73 6.55
CA GLU A 145 21.76 -5.39 6.49
C GLU A 145 20.82 -5.24 5.29
N THR A 146 21.19 -5.80 4.13
CA THR A 146 20.35 -5.77 2.91
C THR A 146 19.08 -6.59 3.07
N LEU A 147 19.18 -7.76 3.73
CA LEU A 147 18.03 -8.62 3.99
C LEU A 147 17.11 -8.08 5.10
N GLU A 148 17.64 -7.22 5.99
CA GLU A 148 16.88 -6.58 7.07
C GLU A 148 16.14 -5.31 6.62
N ILE A 149 16.38 -4.82 5.41
CA ILE A 149 15.73 -3.62 4.84
C ILE A 149 14.19 -3.64 5.00
N PRO A 150 13.46 -4.72 4.67
CA PRO A 150 12.00 -4.75 4.84
C PRO A 150 11.58 -4.58 6.31
N GLN A 151 12.32 -5.17 7.24
CA GLN A 151 12.02 -5.06 8.68
C GLN A 151 12.25 -3.63 9.20
N LEU A 152 13.34 -2.99 8.74
CA LEU A 152 13.61 -1.60 9.02
C LEU A 152 12.51 -0.70 8.43
N MET A 153 12.13 -0.92 7.18
CA MET A 153 11.07 -0.16 6.51
C MET A 153 9.74 -0.27 7.25
N LEU A 154 9.34 -1.49 7.64
CA LEU A 154 8.13 -1.71 8.41
C LEU A 154 8.15 -0.98 9.76
N SER A 155 9.32 -0.83 10.37
CA SER A 155 9.49 -0.09 11.62
C SER A 155 9.40 1.42 11.41
N LEU A 156 10.02 1.95 10.35
CA LEU A 156 9.91 3.36 9.97
C LEU A 156 8.46 3.76 9.67
N VAL A 157 7.74 2.93 8.91
CA VAL A 157 6.31 3.15 8.59
C VAL A 157 5.45 3.15 9.87
N ARG A 158 5.72 2.24 10.83
CA ARG A 158 5.01 2.22 12.11
C ARG A 158 5.29 3.44 13.00
N LEU A 159 6.47 4.04 12.86
CA LEU A 159 6.87 5.25 13.59
C LEU A 159 6.48 6.56 12.88
N GLU A 160 5.75 6.47 11.74
CA GLU A 160 5.36 7.63 10.91
C GLU A 160 6.56 8.42 10.32
N LEU A 161 7.73 7.79 10.27
CA LEU A 161 8.96 8.32 9.67
C LEU A 161 8.96 8.04 8.15
N HIS A 162 8.02 8.70 7.46
CA HIS A 162 7.75 8.45 6.04
C HIS A 162 8.87 8.92 5.10
N ASP A 163 9.63 9.96 5.48
CA ASP A 163 10.72 10.48 4.66
C ASP A 163 11.85 9.45 4.51
N GLU A 164 12.27 8.88 5.64
CA GLU A 164 13.28 7.83 5.73
C GLU A 164 12.80 6.54 5.05
N ALA A 165 11.51 6.18 5.21
CA ALA A 165 10.93 5.03 4.54
C ALA A 165 10.96 5.17 3.00
N LEU A 166 10.70 6.37 2.48
CA LEU A 166 10.77 6.66 1.04
C LEU A 166 12.20 6.64 0.50
N GLU A 167 13.18 7.09 1.27
CA GLU A 167 14.60 6.96 0.92
C GLU A 167 15.03 5.49 0.84
N LEU A 168 14.60 4.68 1.81
CA LEU A 168 14.86 3.25 1.83
C LEU A 168 14.21 2.54 0.64
N MET A 169 12.96 2.89 0.29
CA MET A 169 12.30 2.40 -0.92
C MET A 169 13.08 2.76 -2.19
N ALA A 170 13.54 4.00 -2.33
CA ALA A 170 14.31 4.44 -3.49
C ALA A 170 15.65 3.70 -3.59
N TYR A 171 16.31 3.47 -2.46
CA TYR A 171 17.53 2.67 -2.37
C TYR A 171 17.29 1.22 -2.83
N THR A 172 16.27 0.55 -2.29
CA THR A 172 15.95 -0.85 -2.66
C THR A 172 15.57 -0.99 -4.13
N ARG A 173 14.82 -0.03 -4.70
CA ARG A 173 14.51 -0.02 -6.14
C ARG A 173 15.76 0.15 -6.99
N LYS A 174 16.69 1.01 -6.58
CA LYS A 174 18.00 1.15 -7.25
C LYS A 174 18.81 -0.13 -7.15
N LEU A 175 18.79 -0.79 -6.00
CA LEU A 175 19.48 -2.05 -5.77
C LEU A 175 18.93 -3.18 -6.67
N SER A 176 17.61 -3.35 -6.72
CA SER A 176 16.95 -4.34 -7.60
C SER A 176 17.24 -4.09 -9.09
N ARG A 177 17.29 -2.82 -9.53
CA ARG A 177 17.68 -2.47 -10.91
C ARG A 177 19.13 -2.77 -11.23
N ASN A 178 20.04 -2.57 -10.28
CA ASN A 178 21.47 -2.83 -10.46
C ASN A 178 21.80 -4.33 -10.45
N TYR A 179 20.98 -5.15 -9.79
CA TYR A 179 21.20 -6.60 -9.64
C TYR A 179 19.94 -7.40 -10.02
N PRO A 180 19.55 -7.42 -11.32
CA PRO A 180 18.34 -8.09 -11.78
C PRO A 180 18.41 -9.62 -11.63
N ASP A 181 19.60 -10.21 -11.73
CA ASP A 181 19.80 -11.67 -11.74
C ASP A 181 19.75 -12.31 -10.33
N VAL A 182 19.81 -11.50 -9.27
CA VAL A 182 19.86 -11.99 -7.88
C VAL A 182 18.45 -12.07 -7.30
N GLN A 183 17.92 -13.30 -7.16
CA GLN A 183 16.55 -13.55 -6.71
C GLN A 183 16.24 -12.99 -5.32
N GLU A 184 17.20 -13.04 -4.40
CA GLU A 184 17.06 -12.57 -3.02
C GLU A 184 16.84 -11.06 -2.97
N ILE A 185 17.55 -10.30 -3.82
CA ILE A 185 17.37 -8.84 -3.93
C ILE A 185 15.99 -8.53 -4.52
N GLN A 186 15.52 -9.31 -5.48
CA GLN A 186 14.17 -9.14 -6.04
C GLN A 186 13.08 -9.40 -5.00
N LYS A 187 13.26 -10.41 -4.12
CA LYS A 187 12.35 -10.67 -2.99
C LYS A 187 12.32 -9.50 -2.00
N VAL A 188 13.48 -8.98 -1.61
CA VAL A 188 13.57 -7.79 -0.74
C VAL A 188 12.84 -6.59 -1.37
N ALA A 189 13.01 -6.38 -2.68
CA ALA A 189 12.31 -5.31 -3.39
C ALA A 189 10.79 -5.51 -3.40
N SER A 190 10.30 -6.72 -3.63
CA SER A 190 8.85 -7.01 -3.57
C SER A 190 8.27 -6.79 -2.18
N GLU A 191 8.97 -7.21 -1.12
CA GLU A 191 8.52 -6.98 0.26
C GLU A 191 8.48 -5.49 0.60
N VAL A 192 9.46 -4.72 0.12
CA VAL A 192 9.48 -3.25 0.25
C VAL A 192 8.31 -2.58 -0.48
N ASP A 193 7.94 -3.05 -1.68
CA ASP A 193 6.77 -2.53 -2.40
C ASP A 193 5.45 -2.88 -1.71
N GLU A 194 5.34 -4.06 -1.08
CA GLU A 194 4.19 -4.42 -0.23
C GLU A 194 4.07 -3.49 0.99
N ILE A 195 5.19 -3.23 1.69
CA ILE A 195 5.22 -2.30 2.83
C ILE A 195 4.91 -0.86 2.37
N THR A 196 5.39 -0.47 1.19
CA THR A 196 5.06 0.83 0.57
C THR A 196 3.56 0.96 0.38
N THR A 197 2.88 -0.11 -0.04
CA THR A 197 1.41 -0.13 -0.21
C THR A 197 0.69 0.08 1.13
N ILE A 198 1.20 -0.51 2.22
CA ILE A 198 0.68 -0.28 3.58
C ILE A 198 0.83 1.20 3.96
N MET A 199 2.02 1.79 3.74
CA MET A 199 2.28 3.21 4.01
C MET A 199 1.34 4.12 3.21
N VAL A 200 1.17 3.86 1.91
CA VAL A 200 0.23 4.62 1.05
C VAL A 200 -1.18 4.54 1.63
N ASN A 201 -1.65 3.36 2.04
CA ASN A 201 -2.98 3.23 2.65
C ASN A 201 -3.11 4.04 3.96
N GLN A 202 -2.08 4.08 4.80
CA GLN A 202 -2.07 4.92 6.00
C GLN A 202 -2.17 6.42 5.64
N LEU A 203 -1.38 6.87 4.66
CA LEU A 203 -1.42 8.25 4.16
C LEU A 203 -2.81 8.62 3.59
N LEU A 204 -3.44 7.71 2.85
CA LEU A 204 -4.79 7.90 2.33
C LEU A 204 -5.85 7.94 3.45
N MET A 205 -5.65 7.17 4.52
CA MET A 205 -6.51 7.24 5.71
C MET A 205 -6.37 8.59 6.44
N LEU A 206 -5.18 9.20 6.44
CA LEU A 206 -5.02 10.57 6.95
C LEU A 206 -5.81 11.60 6.13
N LEU A 207 -5.88 11.46 4.80
CA LEU A 207 -6.75 12.32 3.98
C LEU A 207 -8.24 12.15 4.32
N ARG A 208 -8.63 11.04 4.95
CA ARG A 208 -10.02 10.78 5.38
C ARG A 208 -10.33 11.32 6.80
N SER A 209 -9.40 12.02 7.45
CA SER A 209 -9.62 12.66 8.75
C SER A 209 -9.57 14.20 8.65
N SER A 210 -9.83 14.91 9.75
CA SER A 210 -9.68 16.36 9.77
C SER A 210 -8.19 16.70 9.84
N ILE A 211 -7.64 17.25 8.77
CA ILE A 211 -6.22 17.58 8.63
C ILE A 211 -6.03 19.00 8.12
N GLN A 212 -4.94 19.63 8.55
CA GLN A 212 -4.59 20.99 8.11
C GLN A 212 -3.79 20.98 6.79
N LEU A 213 -3.76 22.12 6.11
CA LEU A 213 -3.06 22.30 4.82
C LEU A 213 -1.59 21.82 4.83
N PRO A 214 -0.76 22.09 5.85
CA PRO A 214 0.63 21.61 5.87
C PRO A 214 0.72 20.07 5.79
N MET A 215 -0.21 19.37 6.44
CA MET A 215 -0.26 17.91 6.38
C MET A 215 -0.74 17.42 5.01
N CYS A 216 -1.71 18.09 4.38
CA CYS A 216 -2.11 17.80 3.00
C CYS A 216 -0.92 17.90 2.03
N LEU A 217 -0.13 18.96 2.14
CA LEU A 217 1.08 19.18 1.34
C LEU A 217 2.10 18.05 1.55
N ARG A 218 2.35 17.66 2.80
CA ARG A 218 3.25 16.54 3.13
C ARG A 218 2.75 15.21 2.55
N VAL A 219 1.49 14.87 2.77
CA VAL A 219 0.89 13.62 2.27
C VAL A 219 0.97 13.57 0.74
N VAL A 220 0.61 14.64 0.04
CA VAL A 220 0.66 14.67 -1.43
C VAL A 220 2.11 14.64 -1.93
N SER A 221 3.05 15.30 -1.25
CA SER A 221 4.48 15.18 -1.54
C SER A 221 4.98 13.73 -1.44
N TYR A 222 4.58 13.01 -0.37
CA TYR A 222 4.90 11.60 -0.21
C TYR A 222 4.30 10.75 -1.34
N LEU A 223 3.03 10.96 -1.70
CA LEU A 223 2.38 10.24 -2.81
C LEU A 223 3.08 10.48 -4.15
N ARG A 224 3.54 11.71 -4.44
CA ARG A 224 4.35 12.01 -5.63
C ARG A 224 5.69 11.25 -5.63
N ARG A 225 6.35 11.15 -4.48
CA ARG A 225 7.64 10.42 -4.33
C ARG A 225 7.52 8.91 -4.45
N VAL A 226 6.36 8.32 -4.17
CA VAL A 226 6.12 6.87 -4.37
C VAL A 226 6.14 6.49 -5.87
N GLN A 227 5.85 7.44 -6.76
CA GLN A 227 5.83 7.30 -8.23
C GLN A 227 4.86 6.22 -8.77
N HIS A 228 3.88 5.79 -7.98
CA HIS A 228 2.81 4.88 -8.43
C HIS A 228 1.64 5.59 -9.11
N PHE A 229 1.41 6.86 -8.78
CA PHE A 229 0.28 7.64 -9.28
C PHE A 229 0.78 8.71 -10.24
N ASN A 230 0.05 8.93 -11.33
CA ASN A 230 0.23 10.16 -12.10
C ASN A 230 -0.42 11.34 -11.37
N GLU A 231 -0.09 12.57 -11.77
CA GLU A 231 -0.60 13.78 -11.09
C GLU A 231 -2.14 13.88 -11.13
N ALA A 232 -2.78 13.44 -12.22
CA ALA A 232 -4.23 13.42 -12.34
C ALA A 232 -4.89 12.42 -11.37
N ASP A 233 -4.26 11.26 -11.12
CA ASP A 233 -4.70 10.25 -10.17
C ASP A 233 -4.56 10.76 -8.74
N ILE A 234 -3.45 11.44 -8.41
CA ILE A 234 -3.28 12.05 -7.08
C ILE A 234 -4.36 13.09 -6.83
N ARG A 235 -4.69 13.94 -7.82
CA ARG A 235 -5.78 14.92 -7.74
C ARG A 235 -7.14 14.26 -7.47
N ARG A 236 -7.46 13.19 -8.21
CA ARG A 236 -8.71 12.42 -8.03
C ARG A 236 -8.77 11.74 -6.67
N VAL A 237 -7.70 11.06 -6.27
CA VAL A 237 -7.58 10.37 -4.99
C VAL A 237 -7.73 11.36 -3.83
N PHE A 238 -7.09 12.53 -3.92
CA PHE A 238 -7.24 13.58 -2.91
C PHE A 238 -8.70 13.98 -2.71
N LEU A 239 -9.41 14.36 -3.78
CA LEU A 239 -10.83 14.75 -3.71
C LEU A 239 -11.73 13.60 -3.28
N GLN A 240 -11.41 12.37 -3.68
CA GLN A 240 -12.17 11.18 -3.29
C GLN A 240 -12.09 10.94 -1.78
N TYR A 241 -10.89 10.99 -1.19
CA TYR A 241 -10.69 10.73 0.24
C TYR A 241 -11.14 11.90 1.12
N ARG A 242 -10.85 13.15 0.74
CA ARG A 242 -11.42 14.34 1.41
C ARG A 242 -12.95 14.35 1.30
N GLY A 243 -13.52 13.97 0.16
CA GLY A 243 -14.97 13.83 -0.01
C GLY A 243 -15.58 12.69 0.80
N LYS A 244 -14.84 11.58 1.03
CA LYS A 244 -15.26 10.52 1.97
C LYS A 244 -15.28 11.03 3.41
N TRP A 245 -14.32 11.88 3.81
CA TRP A 245 -14.34 12.54 5.12
C TRP A 245 -15.57 13.43 5.28
N MET A 246 -15.81 14.34 4.32
CA MET A 246 -16.98 15.24 4.33
C MET A 246 -18.30 14.46 4.43
N ARG A 247 -18.51 13.44 3.57
CA ARG A 247 -19.74 12.63 3.61
C ARG A 247 -19.93 11.90 4.94
N SER A 248 -18.86 11.34 5.50
CA SER A 248 -18.93 10.67 6.79
C SER A 248 -19.28 11.64 7.91
N ALA A 249 -18.75 12.86 7.86
CA ALA A 249 -19.06 13.90 8.85
C ALA A 249 -20.54 14.32 8.75
N LEU A 250 -21.02 14.64 7.53
CA LEU A 250 -22.41 15.03 7.30
C LEU A 250 -23.43 13.93 7.70
N GLN A 251 -23.10 12.65 7.47
CA GLN A 251 -23.94 11.53 7.90
C GLN A 251 -23.99 11.36 9.42
N SER A 252 -22.95 11.79 10.12
CA SER A 252 -22.90 11.77 11.58
C SER A 252 -23.56 12.98 12.24
N THR A 253 -23.91 14.01 11.46
CA THR A 253 -24.56 15.22 11.96
C THR A 253 -25.96 14.89 12.44
N ALA A 254 -26.19 15.03 13.75
CA ALA A 254 -27.50 14.88 14.38
C ALA A 254 -27.96 16.22 14.96
N ALA A 255 -29.26 16.48 14.92
CA ALA A 255 -29.88 17.63 15.56
C ALA A 255 -31.27 17.26 16.11
N PRO A 256 -31.76 17.97 17.13
CA PRO A 256 -33.05 17.64 17.76
C PRO A 256 -34.27 17.98 16.88
N SER A 257 -34.11 18.84 15.87
CA SER A 257 -35.17 19.24 14.94
C SER A 257 -34.68 19.19 13.49
N ALA A 258 -35.61 19.00 12.55
CA ALA A 258 -35.32 19.03 11.12
C ALA A 258 -34.70 20.36 10.67
N GLN A 259 -35.19 21.47 11.24
CA GLN A 259 -34.61 22.80 11.06
C GLN A 259 -33.14 22.83 11.51
N GLY A 260 -32.86 22.45 12.76
CA GLY A 260 -31.49 22.49 13.30
C GLY A 260 -30.53 21.56 12.57
N LEU A 261 -31.05 20.46 12.00
CA LEU A 261 -30.27 19.56 11.15
C LEU A 261 -29.85 20.26 9.86
N LEU A 262 -30.79 20.93 9.19
CA LEU A 262 -30.52 21.66 7.95
C LEU A 262 -29.60 22.85 8.15
N GLU A 263 -29.73 23.58 9.26
CA GLU A 263 -28.79 24.66 9.60
C GLU A 263 -27.36 24.11 9.72
N ARG A 264 -27.17 23.04 10.51
CA ARG A 264 -25.85 22.40 10.68
C ARG A 264 -25.29 21.85 9.38
N ILE A 265 -26.09 21.09 8.62
CA ILE A 265 -25.66 20.54 7.33
C ILE A 265 -25.28 21.66 6.36
N SER A 266 -25.98 22.80 6.36
CA SER A 266 -25.66 23.95 5.53
C SER A 266 -24.29 24.54 5.89
N ASP A 267 -24.04 24.75 7.18
CA ASP A 267 -22.78 25.30 7.67
C ASP A 267 -21.59 24.34 7.50
N ASP A 268 -21.80 23.05 7.77
CA ASP A 268 -20.78 22.01 7.62
C ASP A 268 -20.43 21.83 6.15
N THR A 269 -21.41 21.72 5.26
CA THR A 269 -21.21 21.62 3.81
C THR A 269 -20.42 22.81 3.28
N ARG A 270 -20.85 24.03 3.66
CA ARG A 270 -20.17 25.27 3.28
C ARG A 270 -18.71 25.25 3.70
N SER A 271 -18.46 24.96 4.97
CA SER A 271 -17.13 25.04 5.57
C SER A 271 -16.20 23.97 5.01
N MET A 272 -16.69 22.73 4.86
CA MET A 272 -15.90 21.60 4.36
C MET A 272 -15.60 21.72 2.86
N ILE A 273 -16.56 22.13 2.02
CA ILE A 273 -16.29 22.36 0.59
C ILE A 273 -15.25 23.48 0.45
N PHE A 274 -15.37 24.57 1.21
CA PHE A 274 -14.40 25.66 1.16
C PHE A 274 -13.00 25.21 1.62
N GLU A 275 -12.92 24.44 2.69
CA GLU A 275 -11.67 23.87 3.19
C GLU A 275 -11.01 22.97 2.14
N ILE A 276 -11.75 22.02 1.58
CA ILE A 276 -11.24 21.07 0.59
C ILE A 276 -10.83 21.80 -0.69
N ALA A 277 -11.62 22.75 -1.17
CA ALA A 277 -11.29 23.55 -2.33
C ALA A 277 -10.02 24.38 -2.09
N THR A 278 -9.89 25.01 -0.92
CA THR A 278 -8.69 25.78 -0.57
C THR A 278 -7.46 24.87 -0.50
N GLN A 279 -7.58 23.70 0.14
CA GLN A 279 -6.51 22.71 0.20
C GLN A 279 -6.12 22.21 -1.19
N TYR A 280 -7.09 21.90 -2.04
CA TYR A 280 -6.84 21.45 -3.40
C TYR A 280 -6.08 22.51 -4.21
N ARG A 281 -6.56 23.76 -4.19
CA ARG A 281 -5.93 24.87 -4.91
C ARG A 281 -4.48 25.06 -4.47
N ALA A 282 -4.22 25.08 -3.17
CA ALA A 282 -2.87 25.24 -2.62
C ALA A 282 -1.91 24.07 -2.92
N VAL A 283 -2.43 22.86 -3.13
CA VAL A 283 -1.60 21.66 -3.35
C VAL A 283 -1.33 21.40 -4.85
N PHE A 284 -2.26 21.78 -5.72
CA PHE A 284 -2.26 21.37 -7.14
C PHE A 284 -2.29 22.50 -8.15
N LEU A 285 -2.62 23.73 -7.76
CA LEU A 285 -2.64 24.88 -8.66
C LEU A 285 -1.46 25.80 -8.35
N ASP A 286 -0.34 25.55 -9.04
CA ASP A 286 0.73 26.53 -9.20
C ASP A 286 0.49 27.33 -10.49
N GLU A 287 0.80 28.64 -10.48
CA GLU A 287 0.56 29.58 -11.59
C GLU A 287 1.31 29.21 -12.90
N HIS A 288 2.21 28.23 -12.86
CA HIS A 288 3.07 27.84 -13.99
C HIS A 288 2.68 26.51 -14.66
N ASP A 289 1.62 25.81 -14.19
CA ASP A 289 1.30 24.47 -14.67
C ASP A 289 0.41 24.48 -15.93
N SER A 290 0.87 23.83 -17.02
CA SER A 290 0.11 23.73 -18.28
C SER A 290 -1.17 22.90 -18.13
N GLN A 291 -1.29 22.14 -17.04
CA GLN A 291 -2.46 21.31 -16.70
C GLN A 291 -3.46 22.01 -15.77
N HIS A 292 -3.29 23.30 -15.52
CA HIS A 292 -4.13 24.10 -14.64
C HIS A 292 -5.62 23.98 -14.97
N ASP A 293 -5.99 24.01 -16.26
CA ASP A 293 -7.38 23.91 -16.72
C ASP A 293 -8.00 22.54 -16.40
N THR A 294 -7.23 21.46 -16.54
CA THR A 294 -7.72 20.11 -16.22
C THR A 294 -7.90 19.94 -14.71
N GLY A 295 -6.97 20.47 -13.90
CA GLY A 295 -7.07 20.46 -12.44
C GLY A 295 -8.29 21.24 -11.94
N LEU A 296 -8.52 22.44 -12.49
CA LEU A 296 -9.70 23.23 -12.18
C LEU A 296 -11.00 22.53 -12.56
N SER A 297 -11.08 21.93 -13.75
CA SER A 297 -12.27 21.18 -14.18
C SER A 297 -12.61 20.06 -13.20
N ILE A 298 -11.62 19.26 -12.79
CA ILE A 298 -11.84 18.16 -11.83
C ILE A 298 -12.35 18.69 -10.49
N LEU A 299 -11.81 19.80 -10.01
CA LEU A 299 -12.28 20.45 -8.78
C LEU A 299 -13.72 20.94 -8.94
N HIS A 300 -14.04 21.63 -10.04
CA HIS A 300 -15.37 22.14 -10.30
C HIS A 300 -16.40 21.02 -10.38
N ASP A 301 -16.10 19.94 -11.10
CA ASP A 301 -16.98 18.77 -11.18
C ASP A 301 -17.26 18.17 -9.79
N TRP A 302 -16.23 18.08 -8.93
CA TRP A 302 -16.39 17.61 -7.56
C TRP A 302 -17.24 18.54 -6.70
N ILE A 303 -17.06 19.87 -6.83
CA ILE A 303 -17.87 20.86 -6.10
C ILE A 303 -19.33 20.78 -6.55
N VAL A 304 -19.59 20.68 -7.86
CA VAL A 304 -20.95 20.57 -8.42
C VAL A 304 -21.64 19.32 -7.86
N GLN A 305 -20.98 18.17 -7.84
CA GLN A 305 -21.54 16.96 -7.21
C GLN A 305 -21.81 17.15 -5.71
N GLY A 306 -20.95 17.87 -4.98
CA GLY A 306 -21.17 18.22 -3.58
C GLY A 306 -22.44 19.08 -3.38
N VAL A 307 -22.62 20.07 -4.24
CA VAL A 307 -23.80 20.96 -4.25
C VAL A 307 -25.07 20.20 -4.61
N GLU A 308 -25.06 19.34 -5.62
CA GLU A 308 -26.22 18.52 -6.01
C GLU A 308 -26.69 17.63 -4.85
N ASN A 309 -25.75 16.98 -4.15
CA ASN A 309 -26.06 16.19 -2.97
C ASN A 309 -26.69 17.04 -1.85
N TYR A 310 -26.17 18.25 -1.62
CA TYR A 310 -26.73 19.18 -0.64
C TYR A 310 -28.14 19.63 -1.02
N VAL A 311 -28.37 20.03 -2.27
CA VAL A 311 -29.70 20.45 -2.76
C VAL A 311 -30.72 19.33 -2.63
N SER A 312 -30.36 18.09 -2.97
CA SER A 312 -31.21 16.91 -2.78
C SER A 312 -31.52 16.63 -1.30
N THR A 313 -30.54 16.84 -0.42
CA THR A 313 -30.74 16.72 1.03
C THR A 313 -31.71 17.78 1.55
N VAL A 314 -31.57 19.02 1.10
CA VAL A 314 -32.48 20.13 1.43
C VAL A 314 -33.90 19.82 0.95
N GLU A 315 -34.08 19.43 -0.32
CA GLU A 315 -35.39 19.08 -0.87
C GLU A 315 -36.11 18.00 -0.05
N THR A 316 -35.38 16.96 0.38
CA THR A 316 -35.94 15.87 1.16
C THR A 316 -36.34 16.33 2.56
N ALA A 317 -35.45 17.01 3.28
CA ALA A 317 -35.68 17.44 4.65
C ALA A 317 -36.65 18.62 4.76
N LEU A 318 -36.81 19.43 3.70
CA LEU A 318 -37.82 20.49 3.64
C LEU A 318 -39.24 19.96 3.83
N LYS A 319 -39.50 18.68 3.54
CA LYS A 319 -40.82 18.04 3.73
C LYS A 319 -41.23 17.96 5.21
N ASP A 320 -40.26 17.91 6.12
CA ASP A 320 -40.49 17.80 7.55
C ASP A 320 -40.71 19.15 8.25
N ILE A 321 -40.43 20.26 7.56
CA ILE A 321 -40.69 21.61 8.05
C ILE A 321 -42.17 21.97 7.82
N LYS A 322 -42.82 22.44 8.88
CA LYS A 322 -44.28 22.71 8.91
C LYS A 322 -44.66 24.15 9.24
N ASP A 323 -43.70 24.96 9.68
CA ASP A 323 -43.92 26.35 10.07
C ASP A 323 -43.07 27.31 9.21
N GLY A 324 -43.58 28.54 9.04
CA GLY A 324 -42.97 29.55 8.18
C GLY A 324 -41.69 30.15 8.77
N ALA A 325 -41.59 30.24 10.10
CA ALA A 325 -40.40 30.77 10.77
C ALA A 325 -39.18 29.86 10.61
N GLY A 326 -39.36 28.55 10.81
CA GLY A 326 -38.35 27.54 10.55
C GLY A 326 -37.93 27.51 9.08
N LEU A 327 -38.91 27.59 8.16
CA LEU A 327 -38.64 27.66 6.73
C LEU A 327 -37.79 28.89 6.36
N ALA A 328 -38.12 30.07 6.88
CA ALA A 328 -37.38 31.31 6.63
C ALA A 328 -35.94 31.23 7.17
N THR A 329 -35.75 30.61 8.34
CA THR A 329 -34.42 30.43 8.93
C THR A 329 -33.56 29.51 8.07
N VAL A 330 -34.11 28.36 7.64
CA VAL A 330 -33.40 27.44 6.74
C VAL A 330 -33.12 28.10 5.39
N LEU A 331 -34.07 28.85 4.82
CA LEU A 331 -33.87 29.59 3.57
C LEU A 331 -32.67 30.55 3.68
N GLN A 332 -32.60 31.32 4.77
CA GLN A 332 -31.50 32.25 4.99
C GLN A 332 -30.16 31.52 5.05
N GLN A 333 -30.08 30.39 5.77
CA GLN A 333 -28.85 29.62 5.87
C GLN A 333 -28.45 28.97 4.54
N SER A 334 -29.40 28.37 3.82
CA SER A 334 -29.13 27.78 2.51
C SER A 334 -28.72 28.83 1.47
N MET A 335 -29.34 30.02 1.49
CA MET A 335 -28.97 31.13 0.62
C MET A 335 -27.57 31.67 0.95
N TYR A 336 -27.23 31.78 2.23
CA TYR A 336 -25.89 32.16 2.67
C TYR A 336 -24.85 31.12 2.23
N CYS A 337 -25.16 29.83 2.38
CA CYS A 337 -24.32 28.74 1.87
C CYS A 337 -24.07 28.88 0.36
N GLY A 338 -25.13 29.05 -0.45
CA GLY A 338 -25.01 29.26 -1.90
C GLY A 338 -24.20 30.51 -2.28
N GLN A 339 -24.44 31.64 -1.61
CA GLN A 339 -23.67 32.87 -1.83
C GLN A 339 -22.18 32.67 -1.51
N SER A 340 -21.88 32.00 -0.40
CA SER A 340 -20.51 31.79 0.04
C SER A 340 -19.74 30.86 -0.90
N LEU A 341 -20.38 29.80 -1.41
CA LEU A 341 -19.80 28.88 -2.38
C LEU A 341 -19.75 29.47 -3.80
N GLY A 342 -20.53 30.52 -4.07
CA GLY A 342 -20.35 31.36 -5.26
C GLY A 342 -18.92 31.92 -5.39
N ARG A 343 -18.21 32.15 -4.28
CA ARG A 343 -16.80 32.61 -4.29
C ARG A 343 -15.82 31.56 -4.82
N VAL A 344 -16.19 30.28 -4.78
CA VAL A 344 -15.42 29.18 -5.39
C VAL A 344 -16.00 28.72 -6.73
N GLY A 345 -16.95 29.49 -7.29
CA GLY A 345 -17.55 29.24 -8.60
C GLY A 345 -18.80 28.35 -8.57
N ALA A 346 -19.43 28.17 -7.41
CA ALA A 346 -20.58 27.27 -7.25
C ALA A 346 -21.76 27.97 -6.54
N ASP A 347 -22.32 28.99 -7.19
CA ASP A 347 -23.55 29.65 -6.70
C ASP A 347 -24.79 28.87 -7.16
N PHE A 348 -25.46 28.23 -6.21
CA PHE A 348 -26.63 27.38 -6.46
C PHE A 348 -27.94 27.95 -5.91
N ARG A 349 -27.96 29.23 -5.51
CA ARG A 349 -29.19 29.90 -5.02
C ARG A 349 -30.38 29.78 -5.98
N PRO A 350 -30.20 29.85 -7.32
CA PRO A 350 -31.31 29.64 -8.26
C PRO A 350 -31.95 28.24 -8.16
N LEU A 351 -31.17 27.21 -7.77
CA LEU A 351 -31.67 25.84 -7.59
C LEU A 351 -32.51 25.70 -6.30
N LEU A 352 -32.26 26.54 -5.30
CA LEU A 352 -33.01 26.51 -4.04
C LEU A 352 -34.39 27.15 -4.17
N ALA A 353 -34.51 28.24 -4.95
CA ALA A 353 -35.75 29.01 -5.07
C ALA A 353 -37.01 28.15 -5.29
N PRO A 354 -37.09 27.25 -6.30
CA PRO A 354 -38.29 26.43 -6.52
C PRO A 354 -38.58 25.47 -5.36
N LEU A 355 -37.56 25.00 -4.64
CA LEU A 355 -37.73 24.08 -3.50
C LEU A 355 -38.43 24.77 -2.33
N PHE A 356 -37.97 25.97 -1.99
CA PHE A 356 -38.58 26.77 -0.93
C PHE A 356 -39.95 27.31 -1.32
N GLU A 357 -40.14 27.70 -2.59
CA GLU A 357 -41.45 28.10 -3.10
C GLU A 357 -42.50 27.00 -2.93
N ASN A 358 -42.16 25.76 -3.28
CA ASN A 358 -43.05 24.61 -3.08
C ASN A 358 -43.31 24.29 -1.61
N ALA A 359 -42.32 24.53 -0.72
CA ALA A 359 -42.50 24.37 0.71
C ALA A 359 -43.44 25.43 1.30
N VAL A 360 -43.30 26.71 0.90
CA VAL A 360 -44.21 27.81 1.29
C VAL A 360 -45.64 27.46 0.88
N GLU A 361 -45.84 27.07 -0.37
CA GLU A 361 -47.16 26.69 -0.88
C GLU A 361 -47.78 25.56 -0.06
N ARG A 362 -47.01 24.50 0.21
CA ARG A 362 -47.49 23.33 0.97
C ARG A 362 -47.91 23.72 2.39
N ILE A 363 -47.10 24.53 3.08
CA ILE A 363 -47.41 24.99 4.44
C ILE A 363 -48.67 25.83 4.42
N TYR A 364 -48.77 26.80 3.51
CA TYR A 364 -49.92 27.69 3.40
C TYR A 364 -51.21 26.91 3.08
N ALA A 365 -51.18 26.03 2.07
CA ALA A 365 -52.32 25.18 1.70
C ALA A 365 -52.78 24.29 2.87
N SER A 366 -51.83 23.66 3.57
CA SER A 366 -52.12 22.83 4.75
C SER A 366 -52.79 23.64 5.87
N SER A 367 -52.28 24.84 6.18
CA SER A 367 -52.87 25.71 7.20
C SER A 367 -54.29 26.15 6.85
N LEU A 368 -54.53 26.49 5.58
CA LEU A 368 -55.86 26.87 5.10
C LEU A 368 -56.85 25.70 5.10
N GLU A 369 -56.40 24.50 4.72
CA GLU A 369 -57.22 23.29 4.77
C GLU A 369 -57.64 22.95 6.20
N VAL A 370 -56.72 23.09 7.18
CA VAL A 370 -57.05 22.92 8.61
C VAL A 370 -58.09 23.94 9.06
N ALA A 371 -58.02 25.20 8.60
CA ALA A 371 -59.01 26.22 8.92
C ALA A 371 -60.39 25.86 8.35
N LEU A 372 -60.46 25.42 7.09
CA LEU A 372 -61.70 25.00 6.44
C LEU A 372 -62.31 23.75 7.10
N HIS A 373 -61.49 22.77 7.46
CA HIS A 373 -61.94 21.58 8.16
C HIS A 373 -62.52 21.90 9.55
N ARG A 374 -61.86 22.80 10.29
CA ARG A 374 -62.37 23.29 11.59
C ARG A 374 -63.69 24.03 11.43
N PHE A 375 -63.84 24.83 10.38
CA PHE A 375 -65.10 25.51 10.06
C PHE A 375 -66.21 24.48 9.85
N ARG A 376 -66.01 23.49 8.96
CA ARG A 376 -66.98 22.42 8.69
C ARG A 376 -67.38 21.65 9.94
N ALA A 377 -66.43 21.30 10.79
CA ALA A 377 -66.71 20.62 12.04
C ALA A 377 -67.58 21.49 12.96
N MET A 378 -67.23 22.77 13.12
CA MET A 378 -67.93 23.65 14.05
C MET A 378 -69.30 24.13 13.53
N THR A 379 -69.50 24.19 12.21
CA THR A 379 -70.82 24.49 11.62
C THR A 379 -71.81 23.34 11.79
N SER A 380 -71.33 22.09 11.89
CA SER A 380 -72.21 20.92 12.06
C SER A 380 -72.88 20.87 13.44
N ASP A 381 -72.18 21.35 14.47
CA ASP A 381 -72.65 21.40 15.86
C ASP A 381 -73.04 22.82 16.31
N TYR A 382 -73.26 23.74 15.36
CA TYR A 382 -73.43 25.16 15.68
C TYR A 382 -74.79 25.48 16.28
N ASN A 383 -74.80 26.09 17.46
CA ASN A 383 -76.02 26.63 18.08
C ASN A 383 -76.27 28.06 17.60
N TRP A 384 -77.33 28.26 16.82
CA TRP A 384 -77.63 29.54 16.20
C TRP A 384 -78.06 30.60 17.23
N PRO A 385 -77.48 31.81 17.19
CA PRO A 385 -77.84 32.86 18.13
C PRO A 385 -79.24 33.40 17.81
N ASN A 386 -80.15 33.35 18.80
CA ASN A 386 -81.41 34.06 18.72
C ASN A 386 -81.16 35.57 18.87
N LYS A 387 -81.69 36.37 17.93
CA LYS A 387 -81.50 37.84 17.86
C LYS A 387 -81.98 38.63 19.10
N GLY A 388 -82.46 37.97 20.15
CA GLY A 388 -83.00 38.55 21.38
C GLY A 388 -82.03 38.84 22.53
N ASN A 389 -80.85 38.20 22.63
CA ASN A 389 -80.02 38.25 23.87
C ASN A 389 -78.57 38.72 23.68
N SER A 390 -78.32 39.79 22.91
CA SER A 390 -76.94 40.24 22.58
C SER A 390 -76.43 41.47 23.37
N THR A 391 -76.73 41.59 24.67
CA THR A 391 -76.17 42.69 25.50
C THR A 391 -74.63 42.63 25.57
N GLN A 392 -74.02 41.43 25.62
CA GLN A 392 -72.55 41.26 25.65
C GLN A 392 -71.86 41.56 24.30
N VAL A 393 -72.50 41.24 23.17
CA VAL A 393 -71.95 41.55 21.84
C VAL A 393 -71.97 43.06 21.59
N LYS A 394 -73.04 43.76 22.00
CA LYS A 394 -73.14 45.23 21.91
C LYS A 394 -72.10 45.96 22.76
N GLU A 395 -71.75 45.43 23.94
CA GLU A 395 -70.74 46.01 24.83
C GLU A 395 -69.31 45.77 24.32
N THR A 396 -69.06 44.59 23.72
CA THR A 396 -67.80 44.27 23.04
C THR A 396 -67.62 45.11 21.77
N ARG A 397 -68.70 45.32 20.99
CA ARG A 397 -68.72 46.18 19.81
C ARG A 397 -68.32 47.62 20.12
N ARG A 398 -68.88 48.20 21.20
CA ARG A 398 -68.52 49.54 21.70
C ARG A 398 -67.07 49.66 22.20
N ARG A 399 -66.50 48.60 22.79
CA ARG A 399 -65.10 48.59 23.25
C ARG A 399 -64.10 48.49 22.11
N VAL A 400 -64.41 47.74 21.06
CA VAL A 400 -63.52 47.56 19.90
C VAL A 400 -63.61 48.74 18.93
N GLU A 401 -64.80 49.34 18.74
CA GLU A 401 -65.00 50.58 17.96
C GLU A 401 -64.19 51.77 18.49
N ALA A 402 -63.87 51.79 19.79
CA ALA A 402 -63.06 52.83 20.41
C ALA A 402 -61.54 52.71 20.13
N ASN A 403 -61.09 51.60 19.51
CA ASN A 403 -59.67 51.25 19.36
C ASN A 403 -59.32 50.71 17.95
N VAL A 404 -60.07 51.12 16.92
CA VAL A 404 -59.96 50.56 15.56
C VAL A 404 -58.72 51.10 14.85
N ASP A 405 -57.63 50.34 14.91
CA ASP A 405 -56.62 50.38 13.85
C ASP A 405 -57.23 49.89 12.54
N GLN A 406 -56.84 50.46 11.40
CA GLN A 406 -57.35 50.11 10.05
C GLN A 406 -57.09 48.65 9.61
N HIS A 407 -56.51 47.84 10.49
CA HIS A 407 -55.98 46.50 10.31
C HIS A 407 -56.56 45.46 11.28
N SER A 408 -57.47 45.85 12.17
CA SER A 408 -58.17 44.89 13.03
C SER A 408 -59.26 44.15 12.24
N PRO A 409 -59.56 42.88 12.59
CA PRO A 409 -60.65 42.14 11.98
C PRO A 409 -62.00 42.84 12.24
N PRO A 410 -62.92 42.88 11.26
CA PRO A 410 -64.26 43.42 11.43
C PRO A 410 -65.00 42.78 12.61
N VAL A 411 -65.66 43.60 13.43
CA VAL A 411 -66.29 43.15 14.69
C VAL A 411 -67.53 42.31 14.43
N GLU A 412 -68.15 42.51 13.26
CA GLU A 412 -69.29 41.76 12.72
C GLU A 412 -69.00 40.25 12.66
N ILE A 413 -67.74 39.85 12.42
CA ILE A 413 -67.33 38.44 12.33
C ILE A 413 -67.55 37.69 13.64
N LEU A 414 -67.54 38.39 14.79
CA LEU A 414 -67.72 37.78 16.11
C LEU A 414 -69.16 37.33 16.38
N GLU A 415 -70.14 37.77 15.58
CA GLU A 415 -71.54 37.38 15.74
C GLU A 415 -71.74 35.87 15.50
N HIS A 416 -70.88 35.26 14.66
CA HIS A 416 -70.88 33.83 14.37
C HIS A 416 -69.53 33.18 14.69
N SER A 417 -69.50 32.38 15.77
CA SER A 417 -68.29 31.66 16.22
C SER A 417 -67.61 30.84 15.09
N PRO A 418 -68.33 30.08 14.23
CA PRO A 418 -67.75 29.39 13.08
C PRO A 418 -66.92 30.31 12.19
N LEU A 419 -67.48 31.45 11.82
CA LEU A 419 -66.85 32.40 10.94
C LEU A 419 -65.63 33.07 11.59
N ALA A 420 -65.72 33.37 12.89
CA ALA A 420 -64.59 33.90 13.66
C ALA A 420 -63.41 32.92 13.73
N VAL A 421 -63.68 31.63 14.01
CA VAL A 421 -62.64 30.59 14.05
C VAL A 421 -62.03 30.36 12.67
N PHE A 422 -62.85 30.34 11.61
CA PHE A 422 -62.37 30.25 10.24
C PHE A 422 -61.45 31.41 9.89
N THR A 423 -61.89 32.66 10.13
CA THR A 423 -61.11 33.87 9.86
C THR A 423 -59.80 33.87 10.64
N ASN A 424 -59.80 33.45 11.91
CA ASN A 424 -58.59 33.31 12.71
C ASN A 424 -57.64 32.25 12.13
N GLY A 425 -58.18 31.15 11.58
CA GLY A 425 -57.40 30.15 10.86
C GLY A 425 -56.75 30.69 9.60
N LEU A 426 -57.48 31.49 8.81
CA LEU A 426 -56.92 32.22 7.66
C LEU A 426 -55.79 33.14 8.12
N LEU A 427 -56.01 33.96 9.15
CA LEU A 427 -54.98 34.87 9.68
C LEU A 427 -53.75 34.12 10.19
N ALA A 428 -53.92 32.97 10.84
CA ALA A 428 -52.81 32.13 11.25
C ALA A 428 -51.98 31.67 10.04
N ALA A 429 -52.62 31.25 8.94
CA ALA A 429 -51.91 30.90 7.71
C ALA A 429 -51.13 32.09 7.11
N HIS A 430 -51.71 33.30 7.11
CA HIS A 430 -51.03 34.53 6.68
C HIS A 430 -49.85 34.90 7.60
N ASN A 431 -49.99 34.64 8.90
CA ASN A 431 -48.94 34.88 9.88
C ASN A 431 -47.74 33.93 9.71
N GLU A 432 -47.95 32.71 9.23
CA GLU A 432 -46.85 31.82 8.84
C GLU A 432 -46.21 32.29 7.53
N LEU A 433 -47.04 32.70 6.55
CA LEU A 433 -46.57 33.18 5.24
C LEU A 433 -45.67 34.42 5.34
N ARG A 434 -45.92 35.33 6.31
CA ARG A 434 -45.17 36.60 6.45
C ARG A 434 -43.66 36.41 6.61
N PHE A 435 -43.22 35.26 7.12
CA PHE A 435 -41.80 34.99 7.33
C PHE A 435 -41.08 34.67 6.00
N CYS A 436 -41.79 34.14 5.02
CA CYS A 436 -41.26 33.74 3.73
C CYS A 436 -42.35 33.79 2.65
N CYS A 437 -42.54 34.96 2.04
CA CYS A 437 -43.56 35.21 1.02
C CYS A 437 -42.92 35.67 -0.32
N PRO A 438 -42.45 34.74 -1.17
CA PRO A 438 -41.92 35.08 -2.49
C PRO A 438 -42.99 35.71 -3.39
N LEU A 439 -42.66 36.81 -4.06
CA LEU A 439 -43.57 37.50 -4.99
C LEU A 439 -43.96 36.63 -6.21
N SER A 440 -43.08 35.70 -6.60
CA SER A 440 -43.33 34.70 -7.64
C SER A 440 -44.52 33.80 -7.35
N LEU A 441 -44.88 33.64 -6.07
CA LEU A 441 -45.98 32.78 -5.64
C LEU A 441 -47.35 33.49 -5.62
N GLU A 442 -47.42 34.78 -5.93
CA GLU A 442 -48.65 35.57 -5.77
C GLU A 442 -49.88 34.88 -6.38
N ARG A 443 -49.83 34.48 -7.66
CA ARG A 443 -50.96 33.81 -8.33
C ARG A 443 -51.33 32.48 -7.68
N ARG A 444 -50.31 31.69 -7.28
CA ARG A 444 -50.50 30.36 -6.68
C ARG A 444 -51.16 30.49 -5.31
N LEU A 445 -50.65 31.35 -4.44
CA LEU A 445 -51.19 31.59 -3.10
C LEU A 445 -52.59 32.21 -3.16
N SER A 446 -52.80 33.16 -4.07
CA SER A 446 -54.11 33.78 -4.29
C SER A 446 -55.15 32.75 -4.72
N LYS A 447 -54.79 31.82 -5.62
CA LYS A 447 -55.69 30.76 -6.05
C LYS A 447 -56.01 29.76 -4.94
N ILE A 448 -55.04 29.43 -4.08
CA ILE A 448 -55.26 28.56 -2.92
C ILE A 448 -56.25 29.24 -1.96
N LEU A 449 -56.04 30.52 -1.63
CA LEU A 449 -56.97 31.27 -0.78
C LEU A 449 -58.38 31.34 -1.39
N GLU A 450 -58.49 31.66 -2.67
CA GLU A 450 -59.75 31.69 -3.41
C GLU A 450 -60.48 30.35 -3.32
N ASN A 451 -59.79 29.23 -3.56
CA ASN A 451 -60.36 27.90 -3.45
C ASN A 451 -60.80 27.56 -2.02
N THR A 452 -60.05 27.98 -0.99
CA THR A 452 -60.44 27.80 0.41
C THR A 452 -61.68 28.63 0.76
N LEU A 453 -61.78 29.85 0.24
CA LEU A 453 -62.95 30.71 0.41
C LEU A 453 -64.18 30.09 -0.28
N LEU A 454 -64.07 29.67 -1.54
CA LEU A 454 -65.13 28.92 -2.23
C LEU A 454 -65.50 27.63 -1.50
N GLY A 455 -64.52 26.93 -0.91
CA GLY A 455 -64.77 25.77 -0.05
C GLY A 455 -65.62 26.12 1.18
N CYS A 456 -65.41 27.28 1.80
CA CYS A 456 -66.25 27.77 2.89
C CYS A 456 -67.69 28.05 2.41
N VAL A 457 -67.86 28.64 1.22
CA VAL A 457 -69.18 28.82 0.58
C VAL A 457 -69.85 27.48 0.33
N GLN A 458 -69.11 26.47 -0.14
CA GLN A 458 -69.64 25.11 -0.33
C GLN A 458 -70.08 24.49 1.00
N VAL A 459 -69.32 24.65 2.09
CA VAL A 459 -69.74 24.18 3.41
C VAL A 459 -71.03 24.86 3.88
N MET A 460 -71.17 26.17 3.62
CA MET A 460 -72.42 26.89 3.93
C MET A 460 -73.58 26.43 3.04
N ARG A 461 -73.32 26.12 1.77
CA ARG A 461 -74.31 25.55 0.83
C ARG A 461 -74.79 24.18 1.31
N ASP A 462 -73.89 23.31 1.73
CA ASP A 462 -74.21 21.99 2.26
C ASP A 462 -75.07 22.10 3.54
N LEU A 463 -74.85 23.14 4.34
CA LEU A 463 -75.64 23.46 5.54
C LEU A 463 -77.03 24.02 5.17
N GLY A 464 -77.12 24.84 4.12
CA GLY A 464 -78.34 25.51 3.67
C GLY A 464 -79.29 24.67 2.81
N GLY A 465 -78.77 23.80 1.92
CA GLY A 465 -79.52 22.88 1.06
C GLY A 465 -80.64 23.48 0.17
N GLU A 466 -81.21 22.69 -0.74
CA GLU A 466 -82.28 23.15 -1.67
C GLU A 466 -83.59 23.58 -0.98
N ASN A 467 -83.75 23.47 0.35
CA ASN A 467 -84.93 23.94 1.11
C ASN A 467 -84.69 24.19 2.62
N GLY A 468 -83.45 24.33 3.13
CA GLY A 468 -83.23 24.62 4.56
C GLY A 468 -83.82 23.59 5.53
N LEU A 469 -83.93 22.31 5.14
CA LEU A 469 -84.66 21.26 5.90
C LEU A 469 -84.15 21.03 7.35
N PHE A 470 -82.98 21.54 7.72
CA PHE A 470 -82.41 21.46 9.06
C PHE A 470 -82.49 22.76 9.86
N LEU A 471 -82.90 23.87 9.24
CA LEU A 471 -82.95 25.19 9.87
C LEU A 471 -84.41 25.60 10.07
N SER A 472 -84.78 25.93 11.31
CA SER A 472 -86.01 26.64 11.64
C SER A 472 -86.04 28.04 10.99
N GLU A 473 -87.21 28.69 10.94
CA GLU A 473 -87.34 30.06 10.39
C GLU A 473 -86.38 31.06 11.08
N GLU A 474 -86.17 30.93 12.40
CA GLU A 474 -85.23 31.76 13.15
C GLU A 474 -83.77 31.49 12.75
N GLU A 475 -83.42 30.22 12.54
CA GLU A 475 -82.08 29.79 12.14
C GLU A 475 -81.77 30.15 10.68
N SER A 476 -82.77 30.16 9.79
CA SER A 476 -82.65 30.62 8.40
C SER A 476 -82.27 32.10 8.35
N VAL A 477 -82.85 32.92 9.23
CA VAL A 477 -82.51 34.36 9.34
C VAL A 477 -81.07 34.55 9.85
N SER A 478 -80.63 33.77 10.84
CA SER A 478 -79.26 33.82 11.35
C SER A 478 -78.24 33.23 10.36
N PHE A 479 -78.62 32.24 9.56
CA PHE A 479 -77.81 31.73 8.45
C PHE A 479 -77.60 32.79 7.36
N ALA A 480 -78.67 33.49 6.95
CA ALA A 480 -78.57 34.58 5.99
C ALA A 480 -77.69 35.73 6.50
N ASP A 481 -77.72 36.04 7.80
CA ASP A 481 -76.78 37.01 8.39
C ASP A 481 -75.33 36.51 8.35
N MET A 482 -75.07 35.25 8.68
CA MET A 482 -73.72 34.67 8.60
C MET A 482 -73.15 34.75 7.18
N VAL A 483 -73.95 34.44 6.15
CA VAL A 483 -73.55 34.53 4.75
C VAL A 483 -73.25 35.99 4.35
N LYS A 484 -74.07 36.95 4.78
CA LYS A 484 -73.79 38.39 4.56
C LYS A 484 -72.49 38.82 5.22
N ILE A 485 -72.26 38.42 6.48
CA ILE A 485 -71.04 38.78 7.22
C ILE A 485 -69.80 38.16 6.56
N TYR A 486 -69.91 36.92 6.08
CA TYR A 486 -68.83 36.26 5.34
C TYR A 486 -68.47 37.05 4.07
N LYS A 487 -69.48 37.35 3.25
CA LYS A 487 -69.34 38.02 1.96
C LYS A 487 -68.82 39.45 2.08
N ASP A 488 -69.40 40.24 2.99
CA ASP A 488 -69.13 41.67 3.08
C ASP A 488 -67.87 41.96 3.91
N TYR A 489 -67.49 41.07 4.84
CA TYR A 489 -66.40 41.31 5.78
C TYR A 489 -65.31 40.23 5.74
N ALA A 490 -65.63 38.96 5.99
CA ALA A 490 -64.59 37.94 6.23
C ALA A 490 -63.74 37.64 4.99
N ALA A 491 -64.36 37.39 3.82
CA ALA A 491 -63.65 37.10 2.58
C ALA A 491 -62.84 38.30 2.06
N PRO A 492 -63.39 39.54 1.96
CA PRO A 492 -62.62 40.72 1.58
C PRO A 492 -61.46 41.01 2.54
N TYR A 493 -61.67 40.82 3.84
CA TYR A 493 -60.63 41.03 4.84
C TYR A 493 -59.48 40.02 4.69
N ALA A 494 -59.78 38.74 4.45
CA ALA A 494 -58.76 37.71 4.22
C ALA A 494 -57.90 38.02 2.98
N VAL A 495 -58.52 38.43 1.87
CA VAL A 495 -57.79 38.83 0.65
C VAL A 495 -56.91 40.06 0.93
N ARG A 496 -57.42 41.07 1.62
CA ARG A 496 -56.63 42.26 2.00
C ARG A 496 -55.43 41.91 2.89
N CYS A 497 -55.57 40.93 3.78
CA CYS A 497 -54.45 40.42 4.57
C CYS A 497 -53.38 39.74 3.70
N LEU A 498 -53.79 38.95 2.70
CA LEU A 498 -52.86 38.36 1.72
C LEU A 498 -52.11 39.43 0.92
N GLU A 499 -52.82 40.45 0.43
CA GLU A 499 -52.24 41.58 -0.29
C GLU A 499 -51.17 42.29 0.54
N LYS A 500 -51.42 42.44 1.85
CA LYS A 500 -50.43 43.02 2.78
C LYS A 500 -49.20 42.14 2.94
N CYS A 501 -49.35 40.82 2.97
CA CYS A 501 -48.21 39.89 3.01
C CYS A 501 -47.39 39.93 1.72
N LEU A 502 -48.04 40.11 0.57
CA LEU A 502 -47.39 40.18 -0.75
C LEU A 502 -46.84 41.57 -1.09
N GLY A 503 -47.36 42.63 -0.46
CA GLY A 503 -47.04 44.01 -0.83
C GLY A 503 -47.63 44.46 -2.19
N GLN A 504 -48.54 43.67 -2.77
CA GLN A 504 -49.20 43.94 -4.05
C GLN A 504 -50.64 43.40 -4.04
N LYS A 505 -51.43 43.81 -5.04
CA LYS A 505 -52.81 43.32 -5.19
C LYS A 505 -52.83 41.82 -5.50
N SER A 506 -53.83 41.15 -4.94
CA SER A 506 -54.06 39.71 -5.09
C SER A 506 -54.80 39.44 -6.39
N SER A 507 -54.43 38.35 -7.07
CA SER A 507 -55.15 37.82 -8.22
C SER A 507 -56.34 36.95 -7.84
N ALA A 508 -56.69 36.85 -6.55
CA ALA A 508 -57.86 36.10 -6.10
C ALA A 508 -59.14 36.74 -6.64
N ASP A 509 -60.01 35.95 -7.26
CA ASP A 509 -61.30 36.39 -7.78
C ASP A 509 -62.32 36.55 -6.64
N LEU A 510 -62.21 37.66 -5.92
CA LEU A 510 -63.12 37.99 -4.83
C LEU A 510 -64.56 38.16 -5.33
N ASP A 511 -64.76 38.67 -6.54
CA ASP A 511 -66.09 38.86 -7.14
C ASP A 511 -66.79 37.51 -7.35
N LEU A 512 -66.05 36.48 -7.80
CA LEU A 512 -66.55 35.12 -7.88
C LEU A 512 -66.95 34.56 -6.52
N VAL A 513 -66.10 34.69 -5.49
CA VAL A 513 -66.40 34.23 -4.13
C VAL A 513 -67.65 34.92 -3.58
N VAL A 514 -67.73 36.24 -3.77
CA VAL A 514 -68.85 37.08 -3.32
C VAL A 514 -70.14 36.67 -4.02
N LYS A 515 -70.12 36.49 -5.34
CA LYS A 515 -71.28 36.07 -6.13
C LYS A 515 -71.76 34.67 -5.78
N ASP A 516 -70.83 33.73 -5.52
CA ASP A 516 -71.19 32.38 -5.10
C ASP A 516 -71.83 32.38 -3.70
N ALA A 517 -71.34 33.22 -2.79
CA ALA A 517 -71.97 33.43 -1.48
C ALA A 517 -73.35 34.11 -1.58
N GLU A 518 -73.52 35.10 -2.46
CA GLU A 518 -74.82 35.75 -2.70
C GLU A 518 -75.90 34.76 -3.15
N SER A 519 -75.53 33.73 -3.93
CA SER A 519 -76.46 32.69 -4.39
C SER A 519 -77.11 31.88 -3.26
N LEU A 520 -76.57 31.95 -2.04
CA LEU A 520 -77.10 31.27 -0.86
C LEU A 520 -78.14 32.11 -0.11
N LEU A 521 -78.29 33.40 -0.45
CA LEU A 521 -79.28 34.27 0.18
C LEU A 521 -80.64 34.13 -0.51
N PRO A 522 -81.75 34.18 0.23
CA PRO A 522 -83.08 34.25 -0.38
C PRO A 522 -83.24 35.55 -1.17
N ASN A 523 -83.83 35.44 -2.38
CA ASN A 523 -84.11 36.57 -3.28
C ASN A 523 -85.07 37.60 -2.69
#